data_AF-A0A2A2VEQ3-F1
#
_entry.id   AF-A0A2A2VEQ3-F1
#
_cell.length_a   1.000
_cell.length_b   1.000
_cell.length_c   1.000
_cell.angle_alpha   90.00
_cell.angle_beta   90.00
_cell.angle_gamma   90.00
#
_symmetry.space_group_name_H-M   'P 1'
#
loop_
_entity.id
_entity.type
_entity.pdbx_description
1 polymer ?
#
loop_
_entity_poly.entity_id
_entity_poly.type
_entity_poly.pdbx_seq_one_letter_code
_entity_poly.pdbx_strand_id
1 'polypeptide(L)'
;MLDDIGSAFGTEFATIGMGGNAEFADQNKGVTPVFFVLPVQDDAATEKAGALRMQEQEMVRIHVAGDTLNVATSPVTEDIKQRFPEQYKKWKETRQERHIVGTPLKAWPLIPAIRIFEFEALGIFSVENLAEVADANIHRLADGRAWREKAKAWLEAAKKGGAAAKYAAENERLREQVASLEKRLEELAAIVKASSKEAA
;
A
#
# COMPACT_ATOMS: atom_id res chain seq x y z
N MET A 1 -12.49 41.12 25.83
CA MET A 1 -13.45 40.99 24.71
C MET A 1 -12.71 40.41 23.51
N LEU A 2 -12.16 39.21 23.71
CA LEU A 2 -11.45 38.38 22.72
C LEU A 2 -11.78 36.95 23.12
N ASP A 3 -13.05 36.61 22.99
CA ASP A 3 -13.54 35.25 23.12
C ASP A 3 -13.84 34.75 21.71
N ASP A 4 -13.44 33.51 21.45
CA ASP A 4 -14.05 32.61 20.46
C ASP A 4 -13.58 32.72 18.99
N ILE A 5 -12.40 32.15 18.71
CA ILE A 5 -12.09 31.50 17.41
C ILE A 5 -11.28 30.21 17.61
N GLY A 6 -11.43 29.58 18.78
CA GLY A 6 -10.96 28.22 19.02
C GLY A 6 -12.05 27.23 18.60
N SER A 7 -11.71 26.26 17.75
CA SER A 7 -12.55 25.11 17.40
C SER A 7 -13.62 25.32 16.32
N ALA A 8 -13.20 25.60 15.09
CA ALA A 8 -14.03 25.42 13.88
C ALA A 8 -13.48 24.38 12.88
N PHE A 9 -12.50 23.56 13.29
CA PHE A 9 -12.19 22.32 12.57
C PHE A 9 -13.02 21.22 13.20
N GLY A 10 -14.17 20.95 12.57
CA GLY A 10 -15.06 19.86 12.96
C GLY A 10 -14.25 18.59 13.21
N THR A 11 -14.45 18.01 14.38
CA THR A 11 -14.11 16.61 14.65
C THR A 11 -14.98 15.74 13.74
N GLU A 12 -14.57 15.63 12.47
CA GLU A 12 -15.15 14.72 11.46
C GLU A 12 -14.34 13.42 11.37
N PHE A 13 -13.72 13.01 12.48
CA PHE A 13 -13.53 11.59 12.68
C PHE A 13 -14.92 11.01 12.91
N ALA A 14 -15.35 10.12 12.02
CA ALA A 14 -16.43 9.20 12.34
C ALA A 14 -16.17 8.67 13.76
N THR A 15 -17.07 9.01 14.70
CA THR A 15 -17.07 8.45 16.05
C THR A 15 -17.27 6.94 15.92
N ILE A 16 -16.17 6.21 15.81
CA ILE A 16 -16.15 4.75 15.96
C ILE A 16 -16.11 4.51 17.46
N GLY A 17 -17.13 3.80 17.94
CA GLY A 17 -17.42 3.59 19.35
C GLY A 17 -16.21 3.15 20.17
N MET A 18 -16.24 3.53 21.45
CA MET A 18 -15.37 2.98 22.49
C MET A 18 -15.31 1.45 22.38
N GLY A 19 -14.10 0.92 22.17
CA GLY A 19 -13.78 -0.48 22.42
C GLY A 19 -13.34 -1.26 21.19
N GLY A 20 -12.03 -1.41 21.02
CA GLY A 20 -11.44 -2.47 20.20
C GLY A 20 -10.30 -1.97 19.33
N ASN A 21 -9.09 -2.47 19.60
CA ASN A 21 -7.95 -2.39 18.68
C ASN A 21 -8.31 -3.14 17.38
N ALA A 22 -9.02 -2.50 16.46
CA ALA A 22 -9.12 -2.97 15.09
C ALA A 22 -7.78 -2.69 14.42
N GLU A 23 -7.05 -3.74 14.04
CA GLU A 23 -5.75 -3.65 13.38
C GLU A 23 -5.81 -2.62 12.24
N PHE A 24 -4.88 -1.65 12.23
CA PHE A 24 -4.83 -0.61 11.19
C PHE A 24 -4.85 -1.17 9.77
N ALA A 25 -4.40 -2.42 9.58
CA ALA A 25 -4.44 -3.15 8.32
C ALA A 25 -5.86 -3.25 7.72
N ASP A 26 -6.87 -3.58 8.53
CA ASP A 26 -8.25 -3.71 8.04
C ASP A 26 -8.88 -2.34 7.73
N GLN A 27 -8.56 -1.32 8.53
CA GLN A 27 -9.04 0.05 8.32
C GLN A 27 -8.36 0.76 7.14
N ASN A 28 -7.25 0.21 6.64
CA ASN A 28 -6.49 0.78 5.54
C ASN A 28 -6.84 0.16 4.17
N LYS A 29 -7.75 -0.83 4.13
CA LYS A 29 -8.23 -1.42 2.87
C LYS A 29 -8.95 -0.36 2.03
N GLY A 30 -8.50 -0.21 0.78
CA GLY A 30 -9.04 0.81 -0.12
C GLY A 30 -8.72 2.25 0.27
N VAL A 31 -7.80 2.49 1.21
CA VAL A 31 -7.40 3.83 1.66
C VAL A 31 -6.03 4.19 1.11
N THR A 32 -5.91 5.38 0.53
CA THR A 32 -4.64 5.91 0.00
C THR A 32 -4.31 7.26 0.63
N PRO A 33 -3.27 7.35 1.49
CA PRO A 33 -2.78 8.63 2.00
C PRO A 33 -1.92 9.33 0.95
N VAL A 34 -2.14 10.64 0.79
CA VAL A 34 -1.37 11.54 -0.08
C VAL A 34 -0.74 12.59 0.82
N PHE A 35 0.59 12.59 0.89
CA PHE A 35 1.34 13.51 1.74
C PHE A 35 1.86 14.67 0.91
N PHE A 36 1.81 15.87 1.46
CA PHE A 36 2.26 17.09 0.77
C PHE A 36 2.61 18.18 1.79
N VAL A 37 3.24 19.26 1.32
CA VAL A 37 3.58 20.42 2.15
C VAL A 37 2.66 21.57 1.75
N LEU A 38 2.10 22.26 2.75
CA LEU A 38 1.47 23.56 2.55
C LEU A 38 2.23 24.64 3.32
N PRO A 39 2.43 25.83 2.73
CA PRO A 39 2.83 26.99 3.48
C PRO A 39 1.62 27.44 4.33
N VAL A 40 1.76 27.39 5.64
CA VAL A 40 0.75 27.84 6.60
C VAL A 40 1.33 28.98 7.41
N GLN A 41 0.50 29.94 7.80
CA GLN A 41 0.94 31.02 8.67
C GLN A 41 1.38 30.46 10.03
N ASP A 42 2.53 30.91 10.50
CA ASP A 42 2.99 30.66 11.87
C ASP A 42 2.56 31.86 12.71
N ASP A 43 1.41 31.74 13.38
CA ASP A 43 0.84 32.82 14.17
C ASP A 43 1.78 33.24 15.31
N ALA A 44 2.42 32.28 15.97
CA ALA A 44 3.35 32.54 17.06
C ALA A 44 4.62 33.25 16.59
N ALA A 45 5.20 32.84 15.46
CA ALA A 45 6.36 33.51 14.89
C ALA A 45 5.99 34.87 14.28
N THR A 46 4.78 35.01 13.72
CA THR A 46 4.27 36.27 13.17
C THR A 46 4.10 37.31 14.26
N GLU A 47 3.49 36.91 15.39
CA GLU A 47 3.30 37.78 16.55
C GLU A 47 4.65 38.21 17.15
N LYS A 48 5.59 37.27 17.32
CA LYS A 48 6.92 37.55 17.86
C LYS A 48 7.77 38.43 16.95
N ALA A 49 7.65 38.28 15.64
CA ALA A 49 8.43 39.03 14.65
C ALA A 49 7.80 40.38 14.27
N GLY A 50 6.54 40.62 14.62
CA GLY A 50 5.78 41.79 14.19
C GLY A 50 5.55 41.87 12.67
N ALA A 51 5.68 40.74 11.97
CA ALA A 51 5.59 40.64 10.52
C ALA A 51 5.20 39.21 10.12
N LEU A 52 4.44 39.07 9.03
CA LEU A 52 3.94 37.79 8.52
C LEU A 52 5.06 36.77 8.34
N ARG A 53 4.96 35.66 9.07
CA ARG A 53 5.84 34.49 8.94
C ARG A 53 5.01 33.29 8.49
N MET A 54 5.55 32.62 7.47
CA MET A 54 5.03 31.37 6.96
C MET A 54 5.95 30.24 7.42
N GLN A 55 5.36 29.08 7.68
CA GLN A 55 6.06 27.83 7.92
C GLN A 55 5.58 26.75 6.96
N GLU A 56 6.48 25.85 6.60
CA GLU A 56 6.14 24.66 5.86
C GLU A 56 5.49 23.64 6.80
N GLN A 57 4.19 23.40 6.61
CA GLN A 57 3.44 22.41 7.38
C GLN A 57 3.26 21.15 6.54
N GLU A 58 3.62 20.00 7.10
CA GLU A 58 3.34 18.70 6.50
C GLU A 58 1.87 18.36 6.69
N MET A 59 1.20 18.01 5.59
CA MET A 59 -0.22 17.70 5.52
C MET A 59 -0.42 16.30 4.91
N VAL A 60 -1.52 15.65 5.31
CA VAL A 60 -2.00 14.40 4.72
C VAL A 60 -3.41 14.60 4.20
N ARG A 61 -3.66 14.07 3.01
CA ARG A 61 -5.01 13.91 2.44
C ARG A 61 -5.30 12.42 2.33
N ILE A 62 -6.41 11.98 2.91
CA ILE A 62 -6.80 10.57 2.91
C ILE A 62 -7.86 10.37 1.85
N HIS A 63 -7.55 9.55 0.84
CA HIS A 63 -8.49 9.13 -0.18
C HIS A 63 -9.05 7.76 0.14
N VAL A 64 -10.38 7.65 0.19
CA VAL A 64 -11.06 6.35 0.26
C VAL A 64 -11.54 6.00 -1.14
N ALA A 65 -11.24 4.79 -1.60
CA ALA A 65 -11.53 4.35 -2.96
C ALA A 65 -13.03 4.50 -3.30
N GLY A 66 -13.33 5.34 -4.29
CA GLY A 66 -14.68 5.65 -4.75
C GLY A 66 -15.47 6.65 -3.88
N ASP A 67 -14.91 7.12 -2.77
CA ASP A 67 -15.49 8.19 -1.96
C ASP A 67 -14.72 9.49 -2.16
N THR A 68 -15.27 10.35 -3.01
CA THR A 68 -14.73 11.69 -3.28
C THR A 68 -15.33 12.77 -2.41
N LEU A 69 -16.36 12.46 -1.60
CA LEU A 69 -17.04 13.46 -0.78
C LEU A 69 -16.36 13.55 0.60
N ASN A 70 -15.88 12.43 1.13
CA ASN A 70 -15.24 12.37 2.44
C ASN A 70 -13.70 12.34 2.33
N VAL A 71 -13.13 13.39 1.72
CA VAL A 71 -11.68 13.52 1.57
C VAL A 71 -11.13 14.39 2.70
N ALA A 72 -10.76 13.77 3.82
CA ALA A 72 -10.20 14.47 4.97
C ALA A 72 -8.76 14.94 4.66
N THR A 73 -8.49 16.22 4.92
CA THR A 73 -7.15 16.81 4.87
C THR A 73 -6.79 17.32 6.26
N SER A 74 -5.67 16.86 6.82
CA SER A 74 -5.23 17.23 8.17
C SER A 74 -3.70 17.36 8.25
N PRO A 75 -3.16 18.02 9.28
CA PRO A 75 -1.73 18.01 9.56
C PRO A 75 -1.22 16.59 9.83
N VAL A 76 0.02 16.30 9.46
CA VAL A 76 0.65 15.00 9.75
C VAL A 76 0.98 14.92 11.25
N THR A 77 0.18 14.16 12.00
CA THR A 77 0.42 13.82 13.41
C THR A 77 1.23 12.52 13.55
N GLU A 78 1.70 12.22 14.77
CA GLU A 78 2.38 10.95 15.04
C GLU A 78 1.48 9.73 14.79
N ASP A 79 0.18 9.83 15.07
CA ASP A 79 -0.78 8.75 14.79
C ASP A 79 -0.88 8.45 13.28
N ILE A 80 -0.85 9.49 12.44
CA ILE A 80 -0.83 9.34 10.97
C ILE A 80 0.46 8.64 10.51
N LYS A 81 1.61 8.99 11.09
CA LYS A 81 2.89 8.34 10.79
C LYS A 81 2.88 6.87 11.20
N GLN A 82 2.29 6.55 12.34
CA GLN A 82 2.15 5.16 12.80
C GLN A 82 1.17 4.35 11.94
N ARG A 83 0.11 4.98 11.46
CA ARG A 83 -0.89 4.34 10.58
C ARG A 83 -0.38 4.12 9.15
N PHE A 84 0.46 5.02 8.63
CA PHE A 84 0.97 5.00 7.26
C PHE A 84 2.51 5.16 7.19
N PRO A 85 3.28 4.30 7.87
CA PRO A 85 4.71 4.50 8.05
C PRO A 85 5.49 4.40 6.75
N GLU A 86 5.13 3.46 5.87
CA GLU A 86 5.83 3.25 4.59
C GLU A 86 5.59 4.41 3.62
N GLN A 87 4.34 4.88 3.54
CA GLN A 87 3.93 5.96 2.64
C GLN A 87 4.55 7.28 3.08
N TYR A 88 4.55 7.56 4.38
CA TYR A 88 5.19 8.76 4.93
C TYR A 88 6.70 8.72 4.70
N LYS A 89 7.37 7.59 4.98
CA LYS A 89 8.80 7.42 4.75
C LYS A 89 9.18 7.70 3.29
N LYS A 90 8.49 7.06 2.34
CA LYS A 90 8.74 7.25 0.91
C LYS A 90 8.47 8.69 0.46
N TRP A 91 7.41 9.32 0.97
CA TRP A 91 7.16 10.74 0.70
C TRP A 91 8.29 11.63 1.22
N LYS A 92 8.80 11.40 2.44
CA LYS A 92 9.94 12.16 2.97
C LYS A 92 11.21 11.99 2.13
N GLU A 93 11.46 10.79 1.61
CA GLU A 93 12.63 10.49 0.78
C GLU A 93 12.53 11.08 -0.64
N THR A 94 11.36 10.98 -1.27
CA THR A 94 11.18 11.32 -2.69
C THR A 94 10.53 12.67 -2.94
N ARG A 95 9.82 13.21 -1.95
CA ARG A 95 8.91 14.38 -2.05
C ARG A 95 7.85 14.25 -3.15
N GLN A 96 7.60 13.05 -3.67
CA GLN A 96 6.50 12.81 -4.60
C GLN A 96 5.18 12.81 -3.83
N GLU A 97 4.27 13.72 -4.20
CA GLU A 97 3.00 13.93 -3.49
C GLU A 97 2.15 12.65 -3.40
N ARG A 98 2.21 11.79 -4.41
CA ARG A 98 1.36 10.59 -4.52
C ARG A 98 2.20 9.33 -4.64
N HIS A 99 2.45 8.66 -3.51
CA HIS A 99 2.96 7.29 -3.51
C HIS A 99 1.81 6.29 -3.67
N ILE A 100 1.78 5.60 -4.81
CA ILE A 100 0.78 4.56 -5.08
C ILE A 100 1.29 3.24 -4.48
N VAL A 101 0.52 2.67 -3.55
CA VAL A 101 0.76 1.34 -3.01
C VAL A 101 0.11 0.31 -3.93
N GLY A 102 0.84 -0.76 -4.25
CA GLY A 102 0.37 -1.81 -5.15
C GLY A 102 0.72 -1.56 -6.61
N THR A 103 -0.06 -2.15 -7.51
CA THR A 103 0.09 -2.03 -8.95
C THR A 103 -0.64 -0.78 -9.43
N PRO A 104 0.05 0.26 -9.95
CA PRO A 104 -0.61 1.44 -10.47
C PRO A 104 -1.56 1.06 -11.62
N LEU A 105 -2.73 1.72 -11.70
CA LEU A 105 -3.68 1.46 -12.80
C LEU A 105 -3.05 1.65 -14.18
N LYS A 106 -2.10 2.58 -14.30
CA LYS A 106 -1.31 2.82 -15.53
C LYS A 106 -0.44 1.63 -15.95
N ALA A 107 -0.05 0.77 -15.02
CA ALA A 107 0.73 -0.42 -15.29
C ALA A 107 -0.15 -1.65 -15.60
N TRP A 108 -1.47 -1.55 -15.44
CA TRP A 108 -2.38 -2.66 -15.70
C TRP A 108 -2.72 -2.77 -17.19
N PRO A 109 -2.36 -3.86 -17.91
CA PRO A 109 -2.53 -3.90 -19.37
C PRO A 109 -3.99 -3.97 -19.86
N LEU A 110 -4.91 -4.38 -18.98
CA LEU A 110 -6.31 -4.66 -19.35
C LEU A 110 -7.22 -3.41 -19.32
N ILE A 111 -6.74 -2.30 -18.74
CA ILE A 111 -7.55 -1.11 -18.53
C ILE A 111 -7.28 -0.06 -19.62
N PRO A 112 -8.34 0.48 -20.27
CA PRO A 112 -8.20 1.59 -21.21
C PRO A 112 -7.71 2.89 -20.53
N ALA A 113 -6.96 3.71 -21.27
CA ALA A 113 -6.46 5.00 -20.76
C ALA A 113 -7.56 5.91 -20.17
N ILE A 114 -8.71 6.01 -20.85
CA ILE A 114 -9.83 6.83 -20.36
C ILE A 114 -10.36 6.33 -19.00
N ARG A 115 -10.43 5.01 -18.80
CA ARG A 115 -10.89 4.41 -17.54
C ARG A 115 -9.90 4.67 -16.40
N ILE A 116 -8.61 4.75 -16.70
CA ILE A 116 -7.60 5.13 -15.71
C ILE A 116 -7.92 6.54 -15.17
N PHE A 117 -8.19 7.51 -16.04
CA PHE A 117 -8.51 8.87 -15.61
C PHE A 117 -9.81 8.94 -14.80
N GLU A 118 -10.84 8.19 -15.21
CA GLU A 118 -12.10 8.08 -14.46
C GLU A 118 -11.89 7.51 -13.04
N PHE A 119 -11.07 6.47 -12.91
CA PHE A 119 -10.77 5.86 -11.63
C PHE A 119 -9.89 6.74 -10.74
N GLU A 120 -8.86 7.38 -11.31
CA GLU A 120 -8.03 8.34 -10.57
C GLU A 120 -8.84 9.53 -10.06
N ALA A 121 -9.82 10.02 -10.83
CA ALA A 121 -10.74 11.07 -10.41
C ALA A 121 -11.62 10.66 -9.22
N LEU A 122 -11.84 9.34 -9.05
CA LEU A 122 -12.59 8.76 -7.93
C LEU A 122 -11.68 8.29 -6.77
N GLY A 123 -10.41 8.71 -6.77
CA GLY A 123 -9.45 8.36 -5.70
C GLY A 123 -8.95 6.92 -5.76
N ILE A 124 -9.12 6.23 -6.90
CA ILE A 124 -8.66 4.86 -7.11
C ILE A 124 -7.38 4.92 -7.95
N PHE A 125 -6.24 4.58 -7.35
CA PHE A 125 -4.93 4.76 -7.99
C PHE A 125 -4.22 3.45 -8.35
N SER A 126 -4.60 2.35 -7.69
CA SER A 126 -4.04 1.01 -7.90
C SER A 126 -5.11 -0.04 -8.22
N VAL A 127 -4.68 -1.18 -8.76
CA VAL A 127 -5.55 -2.34 -9.01
C VAL A 127 -6.09 -2.90 -7.69
N GLU A 128 -5.28 -2.86 -6.64
CA GLU A 128 -5.64 -3.26 -5.28
C GLU A 128 -6.71 -2.33 -4.71
N ASN A 129 -6.60 -1.01 -4.89
CA ASN A 129 -7.66 -0.08 -4.49
C ASN A 129 -8.96 -0.37 -5.23
N LEU A 130 -8.89 -0.66 -6.54
CA LEU A 130 -10.07 -1.00 -7.34
C LEU A 130 -10.75 -2.29 -6.86
N ALA A 131 -9.96 -3.29 -6.45
CA ALA A 131 -10.46 -4.55 -5.90
C ALA A 131 -11.18 -4.36 -4.54
N GLU A 132 -10.72 -3.40 -3.74
CA GLU A 132 -11.20 -3.09 -2.38
C GLU A 132 -12.28 -1.99 -2.33
N VAL A 133 -12.77 -1.50 -3.49
CA VAL A 133 -13.86 -0.51 -3.51
C VAL A 133 -15.11 -1.06 -2.82
N ALA A 134 -15.60 -0.30 -1.83
CA ALA A 134 -16.83 -0.62 -1.12
C ALA A 134 -18.05 -0.66 -2.06
N ASP A 135 -18.98 -1.58 -1.82
CA ASP A 135 -20.21 -1.69 -2.63
C ASP A 135 -21.04 -0.40 -2.64
N ALA A 136 -20.97 0.39 -1.56
CA ALA A 136 -21.62 1.69 -1.48
C ALA A 136 -21.07 2.70 -2.49
N ASN A 137 -19.79 2.60 -2.86
CA ASN A 137 -19.13 3.56 -3.75
C ASN A 137 -19.05 3.09 -5.20
N ILE A 138 -19.26 1.78 -5.43
CA ILE A 138 -19.07 1.15 -6.73
C ILE A 138 -20.09 1.61 -7.79
N HIS A 139 -21.24 2.12 -7.37
CA HIS A 139 -22.28 2.62 -8.27
C HIS A 139 -21.88 3.90 -9.01
N ARG A 140 -20.89 4.64 -8.49
CA ARG A 140 -20.34 5.85 -9.12
C ARG A 140 -19.43 5.54 -10.29
N LEU A 141 -19.04 4.27 -10.45
CA LEU A 141 -18.18 3.75 -11.50
C LEU A 141 -19.06 3.11 -12.59
N ALA A 142 -18.93 3.56 -13.83
CA ALA A 142 -19.51 2.87 -14.98
C ALA A 142 -18.93 1.46 -15.08
N ASP A 143 -19.80 0.44 -15.08
CA ASP A 143 -19.42 -0.98 -15.01
C ASP A 143 -18.53 -1.33 -13.79
N GLY A 144 -18.61 -0.55 -12.70
CA GLY A 144 -17.71 -0.65 -11.55
C GLY A 144 -17.60 -2.05 -10.95
N ARG A 145 -18.73 -2.76 -10.84
CA ARG A 145 -18.76 -4.15 -10.36
C ARG A 145 -17.92 -5.06 -11.25
N ALA A 146 -18.09 -4.97 -12.57
CA ALA A 146 -17.32 -5.79 -13.51
C ALA A 146 -15.82 -5.46 -13.44
N TRP A 147 -15.45 -4.20 -13.27
CA TRP A 147 -14.05 -3.78 -13.13
C TRP A 147 -13.42 -4.23 -11.81
N ARG A 148 -14.16 -4.18 -10.71
CA ARG A 148 -13.71 -4.74 -9.42
C ARG A 148 -13.46 -6.23 -9.52
N GLU A 149 -14.38 -6.99 -10.13
CA GLU A 149 -14.20 -8.43 -10.28
C GLU A 149 -13.05 -8.77 -11.24
N LYS A 150 -12.84 -7.98 -12.30
CA LYS A 150 -11.63 -8.10 -13.15
C LYS A 150 -10.33 -7.82 -12.38
N ALA A 151 -10.32 -6.80 -11.52
CA ALA A 151 -9.17 -6.48 -10.69
C ALA A 151 -8.86 -7.63 -9.71
N LYS A 152 -9.87 -8.14 -9.01
CA LYS A 152 -9.74 -9.32 -8.13
C LYS A 152 -9.22 -10.53 -8.89
N ALA A 153 -9.81 -10.86 -10.03
CA ALA A 153 -9.39 -12.00 -10.85
C ALA A 153 -7.94 -11.86 -11.33
N TRP A 154 -7.53 -10.65 -11.72
CA TRP A 154 -6.15 -10.37 -12.13
C TRP A 154 -5.16 -10.52 -10.98
N LEU A 155 -5.47 -9.98 -9.80
CA LEU A 155 -4.63 -10.13 -8.60
C LEU A 155 -4.50 -11.60 -8.19
N GLU A 156 -5.59 -12.36 -8.24
CA GLU A 156 -5.55 -13.80 -7.95
C GLU A 156 -4.75 -14.59 -9.00
N ALA A 157 -4.87 -14.24 -10.29
CA ALA A 157 -4.06 -14.83 -11.35
C ALA A 157 -2.57 -14.51 -11.16
N ALA A 158 -2.22 -13.26 -10.80
CA ALA A 158 -0.86 -12.84 -10.53
C ALA A 158 -0.25 -13.60 -9.33
N LYS A 159 -1.02 -13.81 -8.25
CA LYS A 159 -0.61 -14.65 -7.11
C LYS A 159 -0.33 -16.09 -7.53
N LYS A 160 -1.23 -16.70 -8.31
CA LYS A 160 -1.09 -18.10 -8.78
C LYS A 160 0.08 -18.28 -9.74
N GLY A 161 0.26 -17.36 -10.69
CA GLY A 161 1.40 -17.38 -11.63
C GLY A 161 2.74 -17.19 -10.92
N GLY A 162 2.83 -16.26 -9.97
CA GLY A 162 4.02 -16.05 -9.16
C GLY A 162 4.35 -17.25 -8.26
N ALA A 163 3.33 -17.89 -7.67
CA ALA A 163 3.51 -19.11 -6.89
C ALA A 163 4.00 -20.27 -7.77
N ALA A 164 3.43 -20.46 -8.96
CA ALA A 164 3.87 -21.49 -9.89
C ALA A 164 5.34 -21.31 -10.32
N ALA A 165 5.76 -20.07 -10.61
CA ALA A 165 7.17 -19.76 -10.93
C ALA A 165 8.11 -20.04 -9.74
N LYS A 166 7.70 -19.69 -8.51
CA LYS A 166 8.48 -20.01 -7.30
C LYS A 166 8.59 -21.52 -7.04
N TYR A 167 7.50 -22.26 -7.21
CA TYR A 167 7.50 -23.72 -7.05
C TYR A 167 8.31 -24.42 -8.14
N ALA A 168 8.32 -23.91 -9.37
CA ALA A 168 9.18 -24.43 -10.43
C ALA A 168 10.67 -24.22 -10.11
N ALA A 169 11.05 -23.01 -9.67
CA ALA A 169 12.42 -22.71 -9.27
C ALA A 169 12.89 -23.56 -8.07
N GLU A 170 12.06 -23.76 -7.06
CA GLU A 170 12.41 -24.61 -5.91
C GLU A 170 12.49 -26.09 -6.28
N ASN A 171 11.63 -26.59 -7.17
CA ASN A 171 11.74 -27.96 -7.68
C ASN A 171 13.07 -28.19 -8.42
N GLU A 172 13.51 -27.23 -9.23
CA GLU A 172 14.80 -27.34 -9.92
C GLU A 172 15.96 -27.37 -8.91
N ARG A 173 15.95 -26.46 -7.92
CA ARG A 173 16.95 -26.41 -6.85
C ARG A 173 16.99 -27.70 -6.02
N LEU A 174 15.83 -28.31 -5.75
CA LEU A 174 15.73 -29.58 -5.03
C LEU A 174 16.23 -30.74 -5.88
N ARG A 175 15.93 -30.76 -7.19
CA ARG A 175 16.46 -31.77 -8.12
C ARG A 175 17.98 -31.73 -8.21
N GLU A 176 18.56 -30.54 -8.28
CA GLU A 176 20.02 -30.36 -8.26
C GLU A 176 20.65 -30.88 -6.94
N GLN A 177 20.01 -30.62 -5.81
CA GLN A 177 20.45 -31.13 -4.50
C GLN A 177 20.36 -32.65 -4.41
N VAL A 178 19.26 -33.25 -4.87
CA VAL A 178 19.08 -34.71 -4.90
C VAL A 178 20.15 -35.34 -5.77
N ALA A 179 20.38 -34.83 -6.98
CA ALA A 179 21.42 -35.33 -7.87
C ALA A 179 22.84 -35.23 -7.25
N SER A 180 23.12 -34.13 -6.53
CA SER A 180 24.40 -33.97 -5.82
C SER A 180 24.56 -34.98 -4.67
N LEU A 181 23.50 -35.23 -3.91
CA LEU A 181 23.50 -36.18 -2.80
C LEU A 181 23.61 -37.62 -3.29
N GLU A 182 22.88 -37.99 -4.34
CA GLU A 182 22.98 -39.30 -4.98
C GLU A 182 24.41 -39.58 -5.45
N LYS A 183 25.05 -38.60 -6.12
CA LYS A 183 26.45 -38.74 -6.54
C LYS A 183 27.41 -38.98 -5.36
N ARG A 184 27.23 -38.25 -4.25
CA ARG A 184 28.04 -38.44 -3.04
C ARG A 184 27.81 -39.81 -2.39
N LEU A 185 26.56 -40.29 -2.38
CA LEU A 185 26.23 -41.62 -1.87
C LEU A 185 26.88 -42.72 -2.73
N GLU A 186 26.89 -42.53 -4.04
CA GLU A 186 27.50 -43.48 -4.99
C GLU A 186 29.03 -43.52 -4.84
N GLU A 187 29.67 -42.36 -4.65
CA GLU A 187 31.11 -42.27 -4.32
C GLU A 187 31.43 -42.94 -2.98
N LEU A 188 30.63 -42.71 -1.93
CA LEU A 188 30.81 -43.36 -0.63
C LEU A 188 30.60 -44.88 -0.70
N ALA A 189 29.58 -45.34 -1.43
CA ALA A 189 29.32 -46.76 -1.63
C ALA A 189 30.49 -47.44 -2.37
N ALA A 190 31.09 -46.77 -3.35
CA ALA A 190 32.28 -47.25 -4.04
C ALA A 190 33.49 -47.36 -3.09
N ILE A 191 33.70 -46.37 -2.23
CA ILE A 191 34.77 -46.38 -1.21
C ILE A 191 34.59 -47.54 -0.23
N VAL A 192 33.39 -47.70 0.34
CA VAL A 192 33.09 -48.78 1.30
C VAL A 192 33.31 -50.16 0.66
N LYS A 193 32.91 -50.33 -0.60
CA LYS A 193 33.11 -51.57 -1.35
C LYS A 193 34.58 -51.86 -1.67
N ALA A 194 35.38 -50.81 -1.91
CA ALA A 194 36.82 -50.95 -2.10
C ALA A 194 37.51 -51.34 -0.78
N SER A 195 37.18 -50.66 0.33
CA SER A 195 37.75 -50.94 1.65
C SER A 195 37.39 -52.32 2.19
N SER A 196 36.19 -52.84 1.90
CA SER A 196 35.79 -54.19 2.31
C SER A 196 36.47 -55.31 1.51
N LYS A 197 36.95 -55.01 0.30
CA LYS A 197 37.69 -55.96 -0.55
C LYS A 197 39.18 -56.03 -0.23
N GLU A 198 39.72 -54.98 0.39
CA GLU A 198 41.12 -54.90 0.86
C GLU A 198 41.32 -55.54 2.25
N ALA A 199 40.23 -55.72 3.01
CA ALA A 199 40.23 -56.32 4.35
C ALA A 199 39.92 -57.84 4.36
N ALA A 200 39.68 -58.44 3.19
CA ALA A 200 39.36 -59.87 3.01
C ALA A 200 40.46 -60.58 2.21
#